data_AF-A0A7S0A7P1-F1
#
_entry.id   AF-A0A7S0A7P1-F1
#
_cell.length_a   1.000
_cell.length_b   1.000
_cell.length_c   1.000
_cell.angle_alpha   90.00
_cell.angle_beta   90.00
_cell.angle_gamma   90.00
#
_symmetry.space_group_name_H-M   'P 1'
#
loop_
_entity.id
_entity.type
_entity.pdbx_description
1 polymer ?
#
loop_
_entity_poly.entity_id
_entity_poly.type
_entity_poly.pdbx_seq_one_letter_code
_entity_poly.pdbx_strand_id
1 'polypeptide(L)'
;MWWVRKSDRDGEDEADIHWQEQCLESEDDAVGLCLSSLTCAVLRYLISGEVPQLHGATSGRTWAEALCLYGVGLLFAVLVSAATYRLNRIGHRELEGEVSLYAERTVKIFQIWAGLTMSWCLYFATQWRFLAVLEANKSILHGCAGKLLQAVLLTFCCMLVIFVLDCLGDGSEKCKKAFNGVITALGLLVGISWEGSFTLAIDEIVANHPQNRLLLKNLLAFGLVLVVVPAWRLYILPRSDPKIMRYYEGRMPPLVALWRPWDPVKDYKKSKTERWMDKPMAGV
;
A
#
# COMPACT_ATOMS: atom_id res chain seq x y z
N MET A 1 1.64 21.92 -19.43
CA MET A 1 3.08 21.77 -19.20
C MET A 1 3.46 20.29 -19.23
N TRP A 2 3.10 19.57 -20.30
CA TRP A 2 3.51 18.19 -20.60
C TRP A 2 3.43 18.03 -22.13
N TRP A 3 4.38 18.69 -22.80
CA TRP A 3 4.67 18.54 -24.23
C TRP A 3 6.16 18.26 -24.33
N VAL A 4 6.62 17.17 -23.69
CA VAL A 4 7.91 16.59 -24.08
C VAL A 4 7.63 15.80 -25.35
N ARG A 5 8.05 16.43 -26.43
CA ARG A 5 7.94 16.00 -27.81
C ARG A 5 8.66 14.66 -27.94
N LYS A 6 7.92 13.62 -28.31
CA LYS A 6 8.38 12.24 -28.55
C LYS A 6 9.52 12.12 -29.59
N SER A 7 9.93 13.22 -30.25
CA SER A 7 10.86 13.22 -31.39
C SER A 7 12.33 13.47 -31.08
N ASP A 8 12.72 13.79 -29.83
CA ASP A 8 14.13 14.08 -29.49
C ASP A 8 14.68 13.09 -28.45
N ARG A 9 14.27 11.81 -28.52
CA ARG A 9 14.57 10.73 -27.55
C ARG A 9 15.87 9.96 -27.78
N ASP A 10 16.83 10.52 -28.50
CA ASP A 10 18.13 9.87 -28.74
C ASP A 10 19.16 10.15 -27.61
N GLY A 11 18.73 10.75 -26.49
CA GLY A 11 19.62 11.04 -25.36
C GLY A 11 18.96 11.28 -23.99
N GLU A 12 17.66 11.00 -23.81
CA GLU A 12 17.10 10.97 -22.45
C GLU A 12 17.60 9.71 -21.73
N ASP A 13 18.30 9.91 -20.61
CA ASP A 13 18.82 8.82 -19.79
C ASP A 13 17.63 7.98 -19.29
N GLU A 14 17.73 6.64 -19.37
CA GLU A 14 16.72 5.68 -18.87
C GLU A 14 16.28 6.01 -17.41
N ALA A 15 17.18 6.63 -16.65
CA ALA A 15 16.92 7.14 -15.30
C ALA A 15 15.84 8.23 -15.24
N ASP A 16 15.83 9.16 -16.19
CA ASP A 16 14.87 10.26 -16.23
C ASP A 16 13.47 9.76 -16.55
N ILE A 17 13.35 8.81 -17.49
CA ILE A 17 12.08 8.16 -17.82
C ILE A 17 11.54 7.43 -16.58
N HIS A 18 12.38 6.63 -15.91
CA HIS A 18 11.97 5.90 -14.73
C HIS A 18 11.56 6.83 -13.57
N TRP A 19 12.30 7.92 -13.37
CA TRP A 19 11.95 8.94 -12.38
C TRP A 19 10.58 9.56 -12.67
N GLN A 20 10.31 9.93 -13.92
CA GLN A 20 9.02 10.50 -14.31
C GLN A 20 7.88 9.51 -14.10
N GLU A 21 8.05 8.24 -14.47
CA GLU A 21 7.08 7.17 -14.20
C GLU A 21 6.78 7.05 -12.71
N GLN A 22 7.82 7.01 -11.86
CA GLN A 22 7.65 6.96 -10.41
C GLN A 22 6.94 8.19 -9.84
N CYS A 23 7.26 9.39 -10.34
CA CYS A 23 6.56 10.61 -9.94
C CYS A 23 5.07 10.55 -10.27
N LEU A 24 4.73 10.07 -11.48
CA LEU A 24 3.34 9.94 -11.91
C LEU A 24 2.57 8.91 -11.08
N GLU A 25 3.16 7.75 -10.82
CA GLU A 25 2.54 6.74 -9.96
C GLU A 25 2.36 7.24 -8.53
N SER A 26 3.36 7.92 -7.98
CA SER A 26 3.28 8.51 -6.63
C SER A 26 2.20 9.59 -6.55
N GLU A 27 2.04 10.40 -7.61
CA GLU A 27 0.98 11.42 -7.70
C GLU A 27 -0.40 10.76 -7.73
N ASP A 28 -0.58 9.75 -8.58
CA ASP A 28 -1.85 9.02 -8.70
C ASP A 28 -2.25 8.35 -7.37
N ASP A 29 -1.27 7.75 -6.67
CA ASP A 29 -1.47 7.15 -5.34
C ASP A 29 -1.83 8.20 -4.28
N ALA A 30 -1.14 9.35 -4.27
CA ALA A 30 -1.43 10.44 -3.34
C ALA A 30 -2.84 11.01 -3.55
N VAL A 31 -3.25 11.20 -4.80
CA VAL A 31 -4.60 11.64 -5.16
C VAL A 31 -5.63 10.60 -4.72
N GLY A 32 -5.39 9.32 -5.02
CA GLY A 32 -6.25 8.22 -4.61
C GLY A 32 -6.45 8.15 -3.08
N LEU A 33 -5.37 8.32 -2.31
CA LEU A 33 -5.38 8.33 -0.84
C LEU A 33 -6.18 9.50 -0.28
N CYS A 34 -5.93 10.72 -0.76
CA CYS A 34 -6.64 11.92 -0.33
C CYS A 34 -8.13 11.85 -0.65
N LEU A 35 -8.49 11.49 -1.89
CA LEU A 35 -9.88 11.43 -2.30
C LEU A 35 -10.64 10.31 -1.58
N SER A 36 -10.02 9.13 -1.42
CA SER A 36 -10.69 7.98 -0.80
C SER A 36 -10.92 8.18 0.70
N SER A 37 -9.96 8.81 1.40
CA SER A 37 -10.12 9.13 2.83
C SER A 37 -11.23 10.15 3.07
N LEU A 38 -11.30 11.22 2.26
CA LEU A 38 -12.39 12.20 2.30
C LEU A 38 -13.74 11.56 1.96
N THR A 39 -13.79 10.74 0.91
CA THR A 39 -15.00 10.02 0.51
C THR A 39 -15.49 9.12 1.65
N CYS A 40 -14.58 8.37 2.28
CA CYS A 40 -14.93 7.52 3.42
C CYS A 40 -15.40 8.34 4.64
N ALA A 41 -14.80 9.51 4.91
CA ALA A 41 -15.27 10.39 5.96
C ALA A 41 -16.71 10.87 5.70
N VAL A 42 -17.01 11.31 4.47
CA VAL A 42 -18.36 11.72 4.08
C VAL A 42 -19.35 10.56 4.20
N LEU A 43 -19.01 9.37 3.70
CA LEU A 43 -19.87 8.18 3.80
C LEU A 43 -20.16 7.79 5.25
N ARG A 44 -19.15 7.82 6.12
CA ARG A 44 -19.34 7.55 7.55
C ARG A 44 -20.21 8.61 8.21
N TYR A 45 -20.04 9.89 7.89
CA TYR A 45 -20.90 10.95 8.40
C TYR A 45 -22.36 10.75 7.96
N LEU A 46 -22.60 10.43 6.69
CA LEU A 46 -23.95 10.20 6.17
C LEU A 46 -24.64 9.00 6.82
N ILE A 47 -23.90 7.93 7.13
CA ILE A 47 -24.45 6.72 7.76
C ILE A 47 -24.67 6.93 9.26
N SER A 48 -23.71 7.58 9.93
CA SER A 48 -23.66 7.63 11.40
C SER A 48 -24.24 8.90 12.02
N GLY A 49 -24.45 9.95 11.23
CA GLY A 49 -24.90 11.27 11.68
C GLY A 49 -23.86 12.06 12.49
N GLU A 50 -22.69 11.51 12.73
CA GLU A 50 -21.64 12.13 13.55
C GLU A 50 -20.36 12.35 12.75
N VAL A 51 -19.65 13.42 13.07
CA VAL A 51 -18.37 13.75 12.42
C VAL A 51 -17.37 12.63 12.74
N PRO A 52 -16.89 11.89 11.73
CA PRO A 52 -16.00 10.76 11.99
C PRO A 52 -14.65 11.28 12.51
N GLN A 53 -14.21 10.73 13.62
CA GLN A 53 -12.84 10.96 14.09
C GLN A 53 -11.85 10.25 13.16
N LEU A 54 -10.71 10.88 12.92
CA LEU A 54 -9.63 10.30 12.12
C LEU A 54 -9.04 9.05 12.79
N HIS A 55 -8.84 9.12 14.12
CA HIS A 55 -8.21 8.07 14.93
C HIS A 55 -9.05 7.70 16.16
N GLY A 56 -10.34 7.38 15.95
CA GLY A 56 -11.29 7.15 17.04
C GLY A 56 -12.09 5.86 16.89
N ALA A 57 -12.33 5.20 18.02
CA ALA A 57 -13.38 4.22 18.19
C ALA A 57 -14.68 4.99 18.51
N THR A 58 -15.62 5.06 17.58
CA THR A 58 -16.98 5.47 17.94
C THR A 58 -17.68 4.26 18.55
N SER A 59 -17.72 4.22 19.88
CA SER A 59 -18.48 3.24 20.65
C SER A 59 -19.98 3.38 20.35
N GLY A 60 -20.74 2.28 20.49
CA GLY A 60 -22.21 2.34 20.40
C GLY A 60 -22.82 2.38 18.99
N ARG A 61 -22.08 1.98 17.94
CA ARG A 61 -22.65 1.87 16.59
C ARG A 61 -23.54 0.64 16.43
N THR A 62 -24.64 0.83 15.73
CA THR A 62 -25.64 -0.20 15.45
C THR A 62 -25.12 -1.21 14.42
N TRP A 63 -25.65 -2.43 14.46
CA TRP A 63 -25.34 -3.46 13.46
C TRP A 63 -25.73 -3.01 12.03
N ALA A 64 -26.81 -2.25 11.89
CA ALA A 64 -27.30 -1.75 10.62
C ALA A 64 -26.33 -0.77 9.95
N GLU A 65 -25.75 0.16 10.71
CA GLU A 65 -24.74 1.10 10.18
C GLU A 65 -23.50 0.37 9.66
N ALA A 66 -23.02 -0.65 10.40
CA ALA A 66 -21.88 -1.46 9.97
C ALA A 66 -22.20 -2.26 8.70
N LEU A 67 -23.38 -2.88 8.61
CA LEU A 67 -23.82 -3.57 7.39
C LEU A 67 -23.96 -2.63 6.19
N CYS A 68 -24.48 -1.42 6.41
CA CYS A 68 -24.58 -0.41 5.36
C CYS A 68 -23.18 -0.08 4.81
N LEU A 69 -22.20 0.11 5.69
CA LEU A 69 -20.83 0.41 5.30
C LEU A 69 -20.14 -0.77 4.58
N TYR A 70 -20.41 -2.02 4.99
CA TYR A 70 -20.01 -3.21 4.23
C TYR A 70 -20.63 -3.23 2.82
N GLY A 71 -21.93 -2.92 2.72
CA GLY A 71 -22.64 -2.84 1.43
C GLY A 71 -22.04 -1.78 0.50
N VAL A 72 -21.70 -0.61 1.03
CA VAL A 72 -20.98 0.44 0.29
C VAL A 72 -19.60 -0.06 -0.15
N GLY A 73 -18.86 -0.74 0.73
CA GLY A 73 -17.58 -1.37 0.37
C GLY A 73 -17.72 -2.35 -0.81
N LEU A 74 -18.73 -3.23 -0.78
CA LEU A 74 -19.01 -4.17 -1.87
C LEU A 74 -19.39 -3.47 -3.18
N LEU A 75 -20.13 -2.37 -3.12
CA LEU A 75 -20.42 -1.55 -4.29
C LEU A 75 -19.13 -0.99 -4.93
N PHE A 76 -18.22 -0.45 -4.10
CA PHE A 76 -16.92 0.02 -4.59
C PHE A 76 -16.07 -1.13 -5.14
N ALA A 77 -16.16 -2.35 -4.61
CA ALA A 77 -15.50 -3.53 -5.18
C ALA A 77 -15.97 -3.83 -6.62
N VAL A 78 -17.27 -3.69 -6.89
CA VAL A 78 -17.83 -3.81 -8.25
C VAL A 78 -17.29 -2.68 -9.15
N LEU A 79 -17.20 -1.45 -8.65
CA LEU A 79 -16.64 -0.32 -9.40
C LEU A 79 -15.16 -0.54 -9.76
N VAL A 80 -14.35 -1.05 -8.83
CA VAL A 80 -12.95 -1.41 -9.08
C VAL A 80 -12.85 -2.49 -10.16
N SER A 81 -13.69 -3.51 -10.07
CA SER A 81 -13.73 -4.60 -11.07
C SER A 81 -14.08 -4.06 -12.46
N ALA A 82 -15.06 -3.16 -12.55
CA ALA A 82 -15.46 -2.50 -13.79
C ALA A 82 -14.36 -1.58 -14.35
N ALA A 83 -13.73 -0.76 -13.49
CA ALA A 83 -12.62 0.11 -13.87
C ALA A 83 -11.43 -0.71 -14.39
N THR A 84 -11.12 -1.83 -13.75
CA THR A 84 -10.05 -2.72 -14.22
C THR A 84 -10.39 -3.33 -15.58
N TYR A 85 -11.62 -3.78 -15.76
CA TYR A 85 -12.07 -4.29 -17.05
C TYR A 85 -11.91 -3.23 -18.16
N ARG A 86 -12.22 -1.97 -17.84
CA ARG A 86 -12.03 -0.83 -18.76
C ARG A 86 -10.55 -0.55 -19.05
N LEU A 87 -9.68 -0.56 -18.05
CA LEU A 87 -8.23 -0.40 -18.25
C LEU A 87 -7.65 -1.49 -19.14
N ASN A 88 -8.01 -2.75 -18.90
CA ASN A 88 -7.59 -3.87 -19.74
C ASN A 88 -8.08 -3.71 -21.19
N ARG A 89 -9.30 -3.19 -21.40
CA ARG A 89 -9.83 -2.88 -22.74
C ARG A 89 -9.07 -1.72 -23.40
N ILE A 90 -8.68 -0.70 -22.65
CA ILE A 90 -7.94 0.47 -23.15
C ILE A 90 -6.52 0.09 -23.54
N GLY A 91 -5.79 -0.68 -22.72
CA GLY A 91 -4.43 -1.10 -23.03
C GLY A 91 -4.33 -1.93 -24.32
N HIS A 92 -5.36 -2.70 -24.65
CA HIS A 92 -5.43 -3.38 -25.95
C HIS A 92 -5.56 -2.42 -27.14
N ARG A 93 -6.23 -1.27 -26.97
CA ARG A 93 -6.40 -0.25 -28.03
C ARG A 93 -5.22 0.70 -28.15
N GLU A 94 -4.45 0.89 -27.08
CA GLU A 94 -3.22 1.70 -27.14
C GLU A 94 -2.18 1.07 -28.08
N LEU A 95 -2.12 -0.26 -28.14
CA LEU A 95 -1.31 -0.99 -29.14
C LEU A 95 -1.69 -0.65 -30.59
N GLU A 96 -2.92 -0.19 -30.82
CA GLU A 96 -3.43 0.24 -32.12
C GLU A 96 -3.24 1.75 -32.38
N GLY A 97 -2.67 2.50 -31.42
CA GLY A 97 -2.29 3.90 -31.57
C GLY A 97 -3.42 4.93 -31.45
N GLU A 98 -4.64 4.50 -31.09
CA GLU A 98 -5.84 5.36 -31.13
C GLU A 98 -6.21 6.03 -29.79
N VAL A 99 -5.60 5.67 -28.66
CA VAL A 99 -6.06 6.13 -27.34
C VAL A 99 -5.24 7.30 -26.78
N SER A 100 -5.96 8.27 -26.22
CA SER A 100 -5.40 9.39 -25.45
C SER A 100 -4.91 8.91 -24.07
N LEU A 101 -3.62 9.12 -23.78
CA LEU A 101 -2.97 8.85 -22.48
C LEU A 101 -3.75 9.39 -21.27
N TYR A 102 -4.49 10.50 -21.45
CA TYR A 102 -5.33 11.09 -20.41
C TYR A 102 -6.49 10.19 -19.97
N ALA A 103 -7.08 9.45 -20.91
CA ALA A 103 -8.20 8.56 -20.62
C ALA A 103 -7.75 7.39 -19.74
N GLU A 104 -6.59 6.79 -20.04
CA GLU A 104 -6.01 5.72 -19.24
C GLU A 104 -5.72 6.18 -17.81
N ARG A 105 -5.01 7.32 -17.68
CA ARG A 105 -4.68 7.89 -16.36
C ARG A 105 -5.92 8.17 -15.52
N THR A 106 -6.97 8.73 -16.13
CA THR A 106 -8.22 9.02 -15.42
C THR A 106 -8.87 7.75 -14.89
N VAL A 107 -8.89 6.67 -15.68
CA VAL A 107 -9.45 5.38 -15.23
C VAL A 107 -8.55 4.75 -14.15
N LYS A 108 -7.22 4.89 -14.23
CA LYS A 108 -6.28 4.41 -13.20
C LYS A 108 -6.51 5.12 -11.86
N ILE A 109 -6.56 6.45 -11.85
CA ILE A 109 -6.86 7.24 -10.64
C ILE A 109 -8.22 6.84 -10.06
N PHE A 110 -9.25 6.69 -10.91
CA PHE A 110 -10.57 6.24 -10.48
C PHE A 110 -10.54 4.85 -9.85
N GLN A 111 -9.80 3.90 -10.44
CA GLN A 111 -9.63 2.56 -9.91
C GLN A 111 -8.95 2.58 -8.53
N ILE A 112 -7.86 3.34 -8.37
CA ILE A 112 -7.14 3.50 -7.10
C ILE A 112 -8.07 4.11 -6.05
N TRP A 113 -8.73 5.22 -6.36
CA TRP A 113 -9.70 5.87 -5.48
C TRP A 113 -10.81 4.93 -5.02
N ALA A 114 -11.41 4.17 -5.94
CA ALA A 114 -12.47 3.23 -5.63
C ALA A 114 -11.96 2.06 -4.76
N GLY A 115 -10.77 1.54 -5.05
CA GLY A 115 -10.15 0.43 -4.31
C GLY A 115 -9.77 0.81 -2.89
N LEU A 116 -9.23 2.01 -2.70
CA LEU A 116 -8.95 2.55 -1.38
C LEU A 116 -10.25 2.84 -0.62
N THR A 117 -11.27 3.42 -1.27
CA THR A 117 -12.57 3.69 -0.62
C THR A 117 -13.24 2.40 -0.15
N MET A 118 -13.25 1.35 -0.98
CA MET A 118 -13.67 0.00 -0.58
C MET A 118 -12.93 -0.44 0.68
N SER A 119 -11.60 -0.35 0.68
CA SER A 119 -10.77 -0.80 1.79
C SER A 119 -11.06 -0.03 3.08
N TRP A 120 -11.23 1.29 3.01
CA TRP A 120 -11.64 2.12 4.14
C TRP A 120 -13.01 1.73 4.69
N CYS A 121 -14.00 1.49 3.83
CA CYS A 121 -15.32 1.06 4.25
C CYS A 121 -15.28 -0.29 4.98
N LEU A 122 -14.55 -1.27 4.44
CA LEU A 122 -14.37 -2.58 5.08
C LEU A 122 -13.63 -2.45 6.43
N TYR A 123 -12.61 -1.60 6.49
CA TYR A 123 -11.88 -1.30 7.72
C TYR A 123 -12.79 -0.83 8.84
N PHE A 124 -13.51 0.27 8.59
CA PHE A 124 -14.32 0.92 9.62
C PHE A 124 -15.54 0.07 9.97
N ALA A 125 -16.11 -0.66 9.01
CA ALA A 125 -17.18 -1.61 9.29
C ALA A 125 -16.69 -2.72 10.23
N THR A 126 -15.50 -3.28 9.95
CA THR A 126 -14.87 -4.30 10.82
C THR A 126 -14.54 -3.71 12.18
N GLN A 127 -14.01 -2.50 12.24
CA GLN A 127 -13.70 -1.79 13.47
C GLN A 127 -14.94 -1.59 14.33
N TRP A 128 -16.05 -1.09 13.77
CA TRP A 128 -17.32 -0.89 14.48
C TRP A 128 -17.85 -2.20 15.04
N ARG A 129 -17.78 -3.28 14.25
CA ARG A 129 -18.19 -4.61 14.69
C ARG A 129 -17.33 -5.13 15.83
N PHE A 130 -16.02 -5.00 15.70
CA PHE A 130 -15.08 -5.47 16.68
C PHE A 130 -15.24 -4.75 18.03
N LEU A 131 -15.37 -3.42 17.99
CA LEU A 131 -15.60 -2.60 19.19
C LEU A 131 -16.93 -2.94 19.88
N ALA A 132 -18.02 -3.09 19.11
CA ALA A 132 -19.32 -3.46 19.66
C ALA A 132 -19.27 -4.82 20.40
N VAL A 133 -18.49 -5.78 19.90
CA VAL A 133 -18.31 -7.09 20.55
C VAL A 133 -17.48 -6.97 21.83
N LEU A 134 -16.42 -6.15 21.84
CA LEU A 134 -15.60 -5.92 23.03
C LEU A 134 -16.41 -5.22 24.14
N GLU A 135 -17.20 -4.21 23.77
CA GLU A 135 -18.08 -3.46 24.68
C GLU A 135 -19.15 -4.36 25.30
N ALA A 136 -19.80 -5.21 24.50
CA ALA A 136 -20.84 -6.13 24.98
C ALA A 136 -20.31 -7.12 26.03
N ASN A 137 -19.05 -7.55 25.91
CA ASN A 137 -18.45 -8.54 26.81
C ASN A 137 -17.77 -7.93 28.05
N LYS A 138 -17.74 -6.59 28.19
CA LYS A 138 -16.97 -5.87 29.24
C LYS A 138 -15.54 -6.42 29.39
N SER A 139 -14.93 -6.86 28.29
CA SER A 139 -13.69 -7.61 28.35
C SER A 139 -12.54 -6.69 28.75
N ILE A 140 -11.51 -7.21 29.42
CA ILE A 140 -10.32 -6.46 29.84
C ILE A 140 -9.53 -5.87 28.63
N LEU A 141 -9.86 -6.28 27.40
CA LEU A 141 -9.19 -5.85 26.16
C LEU A 141 -9.60 -4.43 25.68
N HIS A 142 -9.98 -3.53 26.58
CA HIS A 142 -10.16 -2.12 26.22
C HIS A 142 -8.80 -1.42 25.98
N GLY A 143 -8.78 -0.39 25.12
CA GLY A 143 -7.57 0.38 24.82
C GLY A 143 -6.67 -0.26 23.76
N CYS A 144 -5.35 -0.14 23.94
CA CYS A 144 -4.33 -0.59 22.98
C CYS A 144 -4.41 -2.09 22.66
N ALA A 145 -4.65 -2.94 23.67
CA ALA A 145 -4.68 -4.40 23.47
C ALA A 145 -5.79 -4.83 22.48
N GLY A 146 -6.98 -4.23 22.58
CA GLY A 146 -8.08 -4.49 21.64
C GLY A 146 -7.72 -4.05 20.23
N LYS A 147 -7.10 -2.89 20.07
CA LYS A 147 -6.67 -2.37 18.76
C LYS A 147 -5.58 -3.22 18.11
N LEU A 148 -4.63 -3.69 18.89
CA LEU A 148 -3.61 -4.64 18.44
C LEU A 148 -4.27 -5.95 17.98
N LEU A 149 -5.19 -6.51 18.77
CA LEU A 149 -5.93 -7.72 18.38
C LEU A 149 -6.73 -7.51 17.10
N GLN A 150 -7.37 -6.35 16.93
CA GLN A 150 -8.07 -5.98 15.71
C GLN A 150 -7.13 -5.97 14.50
N ALA A 151 -5.95 -5.34 14.60
CA ALA A 151 -4.97 -5.28 13.52
C ALA A 151 -4.45 -6.67 13.15
N VAL A 152 -4.19 -7.53 14.14
CA VAL A 152 -3.77 -8.92 13.92
C VAL A 152 -4.85 -9.71 13.17
N LEU A 153 -6.11 -9.68 13.65
CA LEU A 153 -7.22 -10.38 13.01
C LEU A 153 -7.47 -9.88 11.58
N LEU A 154 -7.45 -8.56 11.38
CA LEU A 154 -7.58 -7.96 10.07
C LEU A 154 -6.47 -8.42 9.13
N THR A 155 -5.22 -8.48 9.62
CA THR A 155 -4.08 -8.98 8.85
C THR A 155 -4.33 -10.42 8.39
N PHE A 156 -4.74 -11.32 9.29
CA PHE A 156 -5.06 -12.71 8.93
C PHE A 156 -6.19 -12.80 7.88
N CYS A 157 -7.26 -12.04 8.05
CA CYS A 157 -8.37 -11.99 7.09
C CYS A 157 -7.90 -11.47 5.72
N CYS A 158 -7.14 -10.37 5.68
CA CYS A 158 -6.59 -9.81 4.44
C CYS A 158 -5.64 -10.79 3.76
N MET A 159 -4.76 -11.47 4.50
CA MET A 159 -3.89 -12.50 3.94
C MET A 159 -4.67 -13.64 3.30
N LEU A 160 -5.74 -14.11 3.95
CA LEU A 160 -6.60 -15.16 3.41
C LEU A 160 -7.28 -14.71 2.11
N VAL A 161 -7.80 -13.48 2.07
CA VAL A 161 -8.40 -12.91 0.85
C VAL A 161 -7.36 -12.76 -0.25
N ILE A 162 -6.17 -12.23 0.05
CA ILE A 162 -5.07 -12.09 -0.92
C ILE A 162 -4.67 -13.45 -1.47
N PHE A 163 -4.56 -14.48 -0.63
CA PHE A 163 -4.24 -15.84 -1.06
C PHE A 163 -5.31 -16.41 -2.01
N VAL A 164 -6.59 -16.24 -1.68
CA VAL A 164 -7.69 -16.67 -2.56
C VAL A 164 -7.65 -15.91 -3.89
N LEU A 165 -7.45 -14.60 -3.87
CA LEU A 165 -7.35 -13.79 -5.08
C LEU A 165 -6.14 -14.18 -5.95
N ASP A 166 -5.00 -14.49 -5.35
CA ASP A 166 -3.80 -14.93 -6.07
C ASP A 166 -4.04 -16.30 -6.74
N CYS A 167 -4.61 -17.27 -6.00
CA CYS A 167 -5.00 -18.56 -6.57
C CYS A 167 -6.02 -18.44 -7.73
N LEU A 168 -6.98 -17.52 -7.61
CA LEU A 168 -7.94 -17.24 -8.70
C LEU A 168 -7.28 -16.51 -9.87
N GLY A 169 -6.24 -15.71 -9.61
CA GLY A 169 -5.48 -14.95 -10.60
C GLY A 169 -4.58 -15.83 -11.46
N ASP A 170 -4.06 -16.94 -10.92
CA ASP A 170 -3.14 -17.83 -11.65
C ASP A 170 -3.76 -18.51 -12.88
N GLY A 171 -5.09 -18.57 -12.96
CA GLY A 171 -5.80 -19.08 -14.14
C GLY A 171 -5.86 -18.11 -15.34
N SER A 172 -5.57 -16.82 -15.15
CA SER A 172 -5.70 -15.80 -16.20
C SER A 172 -4.90 -14.54 -15.90
N GLU A 173 -3.98 -14.16 -16.79
CA GLU A 173 -3.18 -12.93 -16.66
C GLU A 173 -4.05 -11.68 -16.53
N LYS A 174 -5.21 -11.65 -17.18
CA LYS A 174 -6.19 -10.56 -17.08
C LYS A 174 -6.79 -10.46 -15.68
N CYS A 175 -7.09 -11.59 -15.06
CA CYS A 175 -7.60 -11.65 -13.68
C CYS A 175 -6.51 -11.26 -12.69
N LYS A 176 -5.26 -11.70 -12.90
CA LYS A 176 -4.12 -11.32 -12.07
C LYS A 176 -3.91 -9.81 -12.02
N LYS A 177 -3.93 -9.14 -13.18
CA LYS A 177 -3.87 -7.67 -13.26
C LYS A 177 -5.04 -6.99 -12.54
N ALA A 178 -6.24 -7.59 -12.58
CA ALA A 178 -7.40 -7.07 -11.87
C ALA A 178 -7.28 -7.17 -10.36
N PHE A 179 -6.79 -8.29 -9.86
CA PHE A 179 -6.66 -8.52 -8.43
C PHE A 179 -5.50 -7.75 -7.82
N ASN A 180 -4.45 -7.43 -8.58
CA ASN A 180 -3.33 -6.61 -8.08
C ASN A 180 -3.79 -5.30 -7.43
N GLY A 181 -4.75 -4.58 -8.03
CA GLY A 181 -5.27 -3.35 -7.42
C GLY A 181 -5.97 -3.58 -6.08
N VAL A 182 -6.74 -4.67 -5.96
CA VAL A 182 -7.40 -5.08 -4.71
C VAL A 182 -6.38 -5.52 -3.67
N ILE A 183 -5.38 -6.32 -4.06
CA ILE A 183 -4.30 -6.80 -3.19
C ILE A 183 -3.50 -5.62 -2.63
N THR A 184 -3.13 -4.65 -3.47
CA THR A 184 -2.46 -3.42 -3.03
C THR A 184 -3.31 -2.64 -2.03
N ALA A 185 -4.61 -2.49 -2.29
CA ALA A 185 -5.51 -1.77 -1.39
C ALA A 185 -5.68 -2.49 -0.03
N LEU A 186 -5.77 -3.83 -0.03
CA LEU A 186 -5.79 -4.66 1.19
C LEU A 186 -4.46 -4.59 1.95
N GLY A 187 -3.32 -4.57 1.26
CA GLY A 187 -2.01 -4.39 1.87
C GLY A 187 -1.90 -3.04 2.57
N LEU A 188 -2.38 -1.97 1.93
CA LEU A 188 -2.39 -0.64 2.53
C LEU A 188 -3.33 -0.56 3.74
N LEU A 189 -4.50 -1.18 3.65
CA LEU A 189 -5.46 -1.33 4.74
C LEU A 189 -4.83 -1.96 5.99
N VAL A 190 -4.06 -3.04 5.80
CA VAL A 190 -3.30 -3.67 6.89
C VAL A 190 -2.32 -2.65 7.48
N GLY A 191 -1.55 -1.95 6.66
CA GLY A 191 -0.60 -0.92 7.11
C GLY A 191 -1.25 0.16 7.99
N ILE A 192 -2.39 0.70 7.57
CA ILE A 192 -3.14 1.71 8.32
C ILE A 192 -3.65 1.18 9.66
N SER A 193 -4.10 -0.09 9.71
CA SER A 193 -4.55 -0.69 10.97
C SER A 193 -3.43 -0.81 12.00
N TRP A 194 -2.20 -1.06 11.53
CA TRP A 194 -1.00 -1.09 12.37
C TRP A 194 -0.57 0.31 12.79
N GLU A 195 -0.63 1.31 11.89
CA GLU A 195 -0.37 2.71 12.23
C GLU A 195 -1.25 3.20 13.39
N GLY A 196 -2.55 2.92 13.32
CA GLY A 196 -3.49 3.24 14.39
C GLY A 196 -3.15 2.54 15.71
N SER A 197 -2.72 1.27 15.64
CA SER A 197 -2.32 0.49 16.83
C SER A 197 -1.06 1.05 17.47
N PHE A 198 -0.05 1.41 16.67
CA PHE A 198 1.19 2.02 17.17
C PHE A 198 0.96 3.39 17.76
N THR A 199 0.13 4.22 17.12
CA THR A 199 -0.20 5.56 17.63
C THR A 199 -0.84 5.48 19.00
N LEU A 200 -1.80 4.57 19.18
CA LEU A 200 -2.46 4.36 20.48
C LEU A 200 -1.51 3.80 21.54
N ALA A 201 -0.66 2.84 21.18
CA ALA A 201 0.36 2.30 22.09
C ALA A 201 1.33 3.39 22.58
N ILE A 202 1.79 4.23 21.66
CA ILE A 202 2.67 5.37 21.98
C ILE A 202 1.93 6.35 22.90
N ASP A 203 0.67 6.69 22.60
CA ASP A 203 -0.12 7.61 23.40
C ASP A 203 -0.37 7.09 24.82
N GLU A 204 -0.62 5.79 25.01
CA GLU A 204 -0.77 5.18 26.33
C GLU A 204 0.54 5.19 27.14
N ILE A 205 1.67 4.85 26.52
CA ILE A 205 2.99 4.91 27.18
C ILE A 205 3.30 6.34 27.61
N VAL A 206 3.02 7.29 26.73
CA VAL A 206 3.26 8.73 26.95
C VAL A 206 2.34 9.32 28.03
N ALA A 207 1.11 8.85 28.13
CA ALA A 207 0.17 9.30 29.16
C ALA A 207 0.69 9.01 30.58
N ASN A 208 1.47 7.95 30.77
CA ASN A 208 2.10 7.61 32.05
C ASN A 208 3.30 8.50 32.40
N HIS A 209 3.81 9.30 31.46
CA HIS A 209 5.00 10.15 31.62
C HIS A 209 4.79 11.58 31.08
N PRO A 210 3.89 12.38 31.68
CA PRO A 210 3.48 13.67 31.13
C PRO A 210 4.63 14.69 31.02
N GLN A 211 5.59 14.65 31.95
CA GLN A 211 6.76 15.55 32.00
C GLN A 211 7.63 15.44 30.73
N ASN A 212 7.69 14.27 30.10
CA ASN A 212 8.61 13.96 28.99
C ASN A 212 7.87 13.59 27.69
N ARG A 213 6.61 14.01 27.54
CA ARG A 213 5.71 13.59 26.46
C ARG A 213 6.31 13.70 25.06
N LEU A 214 6.85 14.87 24.71
CA LEU A 214 7.39 15.12 23.38
C LEU A 214 8.66 14.27 23.12
N LEU A 215 9.56 14.21 24.10
CA LEU A 215 10.80 13.44 24.00
C LEU A 215 10.51 11.96 23.82
N LEU A 216 9.59 11.40 24.60
CA LEU A 216 9.24 9.98 24.54
C LEU A 216 8.56 9.62 23.21
N LYS A 217 7.65 10.47 22.70
CA LYS A 217 7.07 10.29 21.36
C LYS A 217 8.13 10.24 20.28
N ASN A 218 9.06 11.19 20.28
CA ASN A 218 10.12 11.27 19.28
C ASN A 218 11.09 10.08 19.39
N LEU A 219 11.44 9.67 20.61
CA LEU A 219 12.32 8.53 20.85
C LEU A 219 11.68 7.22 20.35
N LEU A 220 10.40 6.99 20.65
CA LEU A 220 9.66 5.80 20.19
C LEU A 220 9.51 5.81 18.67
N ALA A 221 9.17 6.94 18.06
CA ALA A 221 9.08 7.08 16.61
C ALA A 221 10.44 6.81 15.93
N PHE A 222 11.53 7.37 16.46
CA PHE A 222 12.87 7.11 15.96
C PHE A 222 13.29 5.65 16.13
N GLY A 223 12.98 5.04 17.28
CA GLY A 223 13.19 3.62 17.53
C GLY A 223 12.46 2.74 16.52
N LEU A 224 11.21 3.07 16.19
CA LEU A 224 10.44 2.36 15.16
C LEU A 224 11.11 2.47 13.78
N VAL A 225 11.56 3.67 13.38
CA VAL A 225 12.28 3.89 12.11
C VAL A 225 13.58 3.08 12.08
N LEU A 226 14.34 3.08 13.17
CA LEU A 226 15.59 2.32 13.28
C LEU A 226 15.40 0.80 13.19
N VAL A 227 14.22 0.28 13.48
CA VAL A 227 13.92 -1.16 13.34
C VAL A 227 13.31 -1.47 11.97
N VAL A 228 12.32 -0.68 11.55
CA VAL A 228 11.52 -0.96 10.35
C VAL A 228 12.30 -0.67 9.07
N VAL A 229 13.01 0.46 8.98
CA VAL A 229 13.73 0.84 7.75
C VAL A 229 14.82 -0.18 7.40
N PRO A 230 15.67 -0.63 8.34
CA PRO A 230 16.62 -1.71 8.05
C PRO A 230 15.97 -3.00 7.61
N ALA A 231 14.89 -3.42 8.28
CA ALA A 231 14.18 -4.64 7.92
C ALA A 231 13.58 -4.55 6.51
N TRP A 232 12.93 -3.43 6.18
CA TRP A 232 12.38 -3.20 4.85
C TRP A 232 13.46 -3.21 3.78
N ARG A 233 14.56 -2.48 4.00
CA ARG A 233 15.65 -2.35 3.03
C ARG A 233 16.41 -3.65 2.77
N LEU A 234 16.58 -4.49 3.79
CA LEU A 234 17.33 -5.75 3.68
C LEU A 234 16.45 -6.93 3.24
N TYR A 235 15.16 -6.94 3.59
CA TYR A 235 14.30 -8.11 3.38
C TYR A 235 13.12 -7.88 2.43
N ILE A 236 12.49 -6.70 2.42
CA ILE A 236 11.29 -6.44 1.63
C ILE A 236 11.68 -5.92 0.25
N LEU A 237 12.50 -4.87 0.20
CA LEU A 237 12.90 -4.21 -1.05
C LEU A 237 13.55 -5.17 -2.07
N PRO A 238 14.48 -6.07 -1.69
CA PRO A 238 15.08 -7.00 -2.65
C PRO A 238 14.11 -8.03 -3.21
N ARG A 239 12.97 -8.27 -2.54
CA ARG A 239 11.93 -9.21 -2.99
C ARG A 239 10.87 -8.53 -3.84
N SER A 240 10.66 -7.22 -3.67
CA SER A 240 9.68 -6.46 -4.46
C SER A 240 10.21 -6.05 -5.83
N ASP A 241 11.54 -5.92 -6.00
CA ASP A 241 12.16 -5.54 -7.28
C ASP A 241 12.95 -6.72 -7.90
N PRO A 242 12.47 -7.30 -9.01
CA PRO A 242 13.17 -8.37 -9.72
C PRO A 242 14.57 -8.01 -10.20
N LYS A 243 14.85 -6.74 -10.50
CA LYS A 243 16.19 -6.27 -10.91
C LYS A 243 17.16 -6.39 -9.73
N ILE A 244 16.75 -5.97 -8.54
CA ILE A 244 17.53 -6.10 -7.30
C ILE A 244 17.71 -7.58 -6.93
N MET A 245 16.66 -8.39 -7.05
CA MET A 245 16.74 -9.81 -6.76
C MET A 245 17.74 -10.54 -7.67
N ARG A 246 17.74 -10.21 -8.98
CA ARG A 246 18.71 -10.74 -9.94
C ARG A 246 20.13 -10.25 -9.64
N TYR A 247 20.30 -9.00 -9.22
CA TYR A 247 21.60 -8.44 -8.85
C TYR A 247 22.27 -9.23 -7.72
N TYR A 248 21.50 -9.66 -6.72
CA TYR A 248 22.04 -10.44 -5.62
C TYR A 248 22.06 -11.96 -5.85
N GLU A 249 21.58 -12.45 -6.99
CA GLU A 249 21.50 -13.89 -7.27
C GLU A 249 20.78 -14.68 -6.14
N GLY A 250 19.77 -14.07 -5.54
CA GLY A 250 19.04 -14.64 -4.40
C GLY A 250 19.77 -14.59 -3.05
N ARG A 251 20.97 -14.01 -2.97
CA ARG A 251 21.67 -13.74 -1.70
C ARG A 251 21.08 -12.49 -1.01
N MET A 252 21.28 -12.39 0.30
CA MET A 252 20.88 -11.17 1.02
C MET A 252 21.86 -10.02 0.73
N PRO A 253 21.37 -8.77 0.64
CA PRO A 253 22.23 -7.60 0.57
C PRO A 253 23.22 -7.57 1.75
N PRO A 254 24.48 -7.16 1.55
CA PRO A 254 25.40 -6.94 2.66
C PRO A 254 24.90 -5.78 3.54
N LEU A 255 25.23 -5.76 4.83
CA LEU A 255 24.83 -4.68 5.75
C LEU A 255 25.30 -3.28 5.28
N VAL A 256 26.38 -3.21 4.49
CA VAL A 256 26.85 -1.97 3.86
C VAL A 256 25.80 -1.36 2.92
N ALA A 257 24.93 -2.18 2.34
CA ALA A 257 23.83 -1.73 1.49
C ALA A 257 22.79 -0.91 2.26
N LEU A 258 22.81 -0.89 3.60
CA LEU A 258 21.93 -0.07 4.41
C LEU A 258 22.24 1.43 4.33
N TRP A 259 23.51 1.78 4.11
CA TRP A 259 24.00 3.16 4.18
C TRP A 259 24.43 3.70 2.82
N ARG A 260 24.75 2.82 1.87
CA ARG A 260 25.19 3.20 0.54
C ARG A 260 24.00 3.61 -0.34
N PRO A 261 24.01 4.77 -1.01
CA PRO A 261 23.00 5.10 -2.01
C PRO A 261 22.91 3.97 -3.04
N TRP A 262 21.69 3.53 -3.32
CA TRP A 262 21.47 2.47 -4.29
C TRP A 262 21.66 3.03 -5.70
N ASP A 263 22.73 2.65 -6.39
CA ASP A 263 22.95 3.02 -7.79
C ASP A 263 22.97 1.73 -8.63
N PRO A 264 21.79 1.27 -9.09
CA PRO A 264 21.67 -0.01 -9.76
C PRO A 264 22.46 -0.05 -11.06
N VAL A 265 22.66 1.09 -11.73
CA VAL A 265 23.40 1.19 -12.99
C VAL A 265 24.90 1.02 -12.74
N LYS A 266 25.46 1.76 -11.77
CA LYS A 266 26.89 1.62 -11.43
C LYS A 266 27.20 0.25 -10.86
N ASP A 267 26.34 -0.26 -9.99
CA ASP A 267 26.55 -1.53 -9.32
C ASP A 267 26.39 -2.71 -10.32
N TYR A 268 25.43 -2.67 -11.24
CA TYR A 268 25.31 -3.66 -12.32
C TYR A 268 26.51 -3.66 -13.27
N LYS A 269 27.01 -2.48 -13.68
CA LYS A 269 28.22 -2.37 -14.51
C LYS A 269 29.44 -2.93 -13.78
N LYS A 270 29.59 -2.64 -12.49
CA LYS A 270 30.70 -3.13 -11.66
C LYS A 270 30.66 -4.65 -11.52
N SER A 271 29.50 -5.24 -11.17
CA SER A 271 29.37 -6.69 -11.01
C SER A 271 29.59 -7.45 -12.32
N LYS A 272 29.19 -6.90 -13.46
CA LYS A 272 29.48 -7.48 -14.78
C LYS A 272 30.98 -7.44 -15.05
N THR A 273 31.65 -6.33 -14.76
CA THR A 273 33.10 -6.15 -14.99
C THR A 273 33.94 -7.07 -14.09
N GLU A 274 33.61 -7.18 -12.80
CA GLU A 274 34.27 -8.10 -11.87
C GLU A 274 34.08 -9.56 -12.32
N ARG A 275 32.88 -9.94 -12.78
CA ARG A 275 32.60 -11.29 -13.31
C ARG A 275 33.39 -11.63 -14.59
N TRP A 276 33.78 -10.62 -15.39
CA TRP A 276 34.67 -10.84 -16.55
C TRP A 276 36.12 -11.07 -16.13
N MET A 277 36.56 -10.46 -15.02
CA MET A 277 37.91 -10.64 -14.50
C MET A 277 38.11 -12.00 -13.83
N ASP A 278 37.05 -12.57 -13.23
CA ASP A 278 37.11 -13.87 -12.55
C ASP A 278 36.97 -15.09 -13.47
N LYS A 279 36.62 -14.90 -14.76
CA LYS A 279 36.66 -16.02 -15.71
C LYS A 279 38.11 -16.30 -16.08
N PRO A 280 38.69 -17.47 -15.74
CA PRO A 280 40.02 -17.82 -16.20
C PRO A 280 39.99 -17.76 -17.73
N MET A 281 40.94 -17.02 -18.32
CA MET A 281 41.13 -17.01 -19.76
C MET A 281 41.40 -18.46 -20.18
N ALA A 282 40.36 -19.15 -20.64
CA ALA A 282 40.45 -20.50 -21.12
C ALA A 282 41.49 -20.47 -22.25
N GLY A 283 42.59 -21.17 -22.01
CA GLY A 283 43.79 -21.13 -22.85
C GLY A 283 43.44 -21.38 -24.31
N VAL A 284 43.88 -20.44 -25.15
CA VAL A 284 44.14 -20.67 -26.57
C VAL A 284 45.44 -21.46 -26.69
#